data_AF-A0AAN8EZG0-F1
#
_entry.id   AF-A0AAN8EZG0-F1
#
_cell.length_a   1.000
_cell.length_b   1.000
_cell.length_c   1.000
_cell.angle_alpha   90.00
_cell.angle_beta   90.00
_cell.angle_gamma   90.00
#
_symmetry.space_group_name_H-M   'P 1'
#
loop_
_entity.id
_entity.type
_entity.pdbx_description
1 polymer ?
#
loop_
_entity_poly.entity_id
_entity_poly.type
_entity_poly.pdbx_seq_one_letter_code
_entity_poly.pdbx_strand_id
1 'polypeptide(L)'
;MPVFLNLFDFVKVTKEIKEAAKKGDRDVCVVLAKSLLQSRKAVAKIHMSKAQINSVIMCMQEQLATMRMAGSLQKSTQVLQSMQNLVKVPEIMKTMREMAQEMMKLGIIDEMIEETMETMEPADLEEQAQ
;
A
#
# COMPACT_ATOMS: atom_id res chain seq x y z
N MET A 1 9.38 13.77 8.50
CA MET A 1 8.42 13.75 9.62
C MET A 1 7.86 12.37 10.00
N PRO A 2 7.33 11.51 9.09
CA PRO A 2 6.61 10.30 9.52
C PRO A 2 7.48 9.21 10.19
N VAL A 3 8.79 9.18 9.92
CA VAL A 3 9.74 8.25 10.56
C VAL A 3 10.03 8.62 12.02
N PHE A 4 10.06 9.92 12.33
CA PHE A 4 10.31 10.41 13.70
C PHE A 4 9.10 10.18 14.63
N LEU A 5 7.88 10.30 14.11
CA LEU A 5 6.66 10.01 14.87
C LEU A 5 6.58 8.52 15.24
N ASN A 6 6.91 7.63 14.29
CA ASN A 6 6.94 6.17 14.53
C ASN A 6 8.01 5.73 15.52
N LEU A 7 9.19 6.36 15.52
CA LEU A 7 10.23 6.05 16.50
C LEU A 7 9.77 6.43 17.92
N PHE A 8 9.05 7.55 18.05
CA PHE A 8 8.48 7.98 19.32
C PHE A 8 7.40 7.01 19.82
N ASP A 9 6.49 6.58 18.95
CA ASP A 9 5.46 5.59 19.29
C ASP A 9 6.05 4.22 19.63
N PHE A 10 7.06 3.76 18.88
CA PHE A 10 7.76 2.51 19.16
C PHE A 10 8.44 2.52 20.55
N VAL A 11 9.15 3.61 20.86
CA VAL A 11 9.81 3.78 22.16
C VAL A 11 8.78 3.82 23.30
N LYS A 12 7.66 4.51 23.08
CA LYS A 12 6.55 4.61 24.04
C LYS A 12 5.91 3.26 24.33
N VAL A 13 5.48 2.53 23.30
CA VAL A 13 4.84 1.20 23.45
C VAL A 13 5.81 0.19 24.07
N THR A 14 7.10 0.24 23.71
CA THR A 14 8.11 -0.62 24.33
C THR A 14 8.28 -0.34 25.83
N LYS A 15 8.16 0.93 26.24
CA LYS A 15 8.18 1.32 27.66
C LYS A 15 6.94 0.79 28.38
N GLU A 16 5.76 0.94 27.80
CA GLU A 16 4.50 0.44 28.35
C GLU A 16 4.49 -1.08 28.50
N ILE A 17 5.03 -1.84 27.53
CA ILE A 17 5.20 -3.30 27.64
C ILE A 17 6.10 -3.65 28.82
N LYS A 18 7.23 -2.94 29.00
CA LYS A 18 8.15 -3.17 30.13
C LYS A 18 7.48 -2.87 31.49
N GLU A 19 6.64 -1.85 31.55
CA GLU A 19 5.90 -1.50 32.77
C GLU A 19 4.81 -2.52 33.08
N ALA A 20 4.05 -2.98 32.08
CA ALA A 20 3.06 -4.04 32.24
C ALA A 20 3.70 -5.38 32.66
N ALA A 21 4.85 -5.72 32.07
CA ALA A 21 5.60 -6.93 32.42
C ALA A 21 6.06 -6.91 33.89
N LYS A 22 6.51 -5.76 34.40
CA LYS A 22 6.87 -5.60 35.82
C LYS A 22 5.69 -5.78 36.77
N LYS A 23 4.47 -5.48 36.32
CA LYS A 23 3.23 -5.65 37.08
C LYS A 23 2.66 -7.07 37.00
N GLY A 24 3.20 -7.93 36.13
CA GLY A 24 2.70 -9.29 35.91
C GLY A 24 1.50 -9.38 34.97
N ASP A 25 1.09 -8.27 34.33
CA ASP A 25 -0.05 -8.22 33.41
C ASP A 25 0.33 -8.81 32.05
N ARG A 26 0.25 -10.15 31.96
CA ARG A 26 0.62 -10.90 30.75
C ARG A 26 -0.29 -10.55 29.56
N ASP A 27 -1.59 -10.39 29.78
CA ASP A 27 -2.56 -10.10 28.72
C ASP A 27 -2.29 -8.73 28.08
N VAL A 28 -1.99 -7.73 28.90
CA VAL A 28 -1.62 -6.39 28.45
C VAL A 28 -0.33 -6.43 27.62
N CYS A 29 0.68 -7.20 28.05
CA CYS A 29 1.91 -7.40 27.28
C CYS A 29 1.62 -7.99 25.89
N VAL A 30 0.73 -8.99 25.80
CA VAL A 30 0.39 -9.65 24.53
C VAL A 30 -0.35 -8.69 23.60
N VAL A 31 -1.33 -7.93 24.10
CA VAL A 31 -2.08 -6.96 23.30
C VAL A 31 -1.16 -5.87 22.75
N LEU A 32 -0.30 -5.30 23.59
CA LEU A 32 0.65 -4.26 23.18
C LEU A 32 1.70 -4.79 22.19
N ALA A 33 2.17 -6.03 22.37
CA ALA A 33 3.10 -6.65 21.41
C ALA A 33 2.43 -6.90 20.05
N LYS A 34 1.16 -7.36 20.04
CA LYS A 34 0.38 -7.54 18.80
C LYS A 34 0.16 -6.21 18.09
N SER A 35 -0.25 -5.16 18.80
CA SER A 35 -0.47 -3.84 18.20
C SER A 35 0.82 -3.25 17.62
N LEU A 36 1.96 -3.46 18.27
CA LEU A 36 3.27 -3.05 17.75
C LEU A 36 3.63 -3.77 16.44
N LEU A 37 3.39 -5.08 16.36
CA LEU A 37 3.61 -5.85 15.13
C LEU A 37 2.69 -5.41 14.00
N GLN A 38 1.41 -5.16 14.29
CA GLN A 38 0.44 -4.64 13.32
C GLN A 38 0.86 -3.27 12.79
N SER A 39 1.30 -2.37 13.67
CA SER A 39 1.82 -1.06 13.28
C SER A 39 3.02 -1.18 12.34
N ARG A 40 3.99 -2.06 12.64
CA ARG A 40 5.15 -2.30 11.76
C ARG A 40 4.74 -2.85 10.39
N LYS A 41 3.77 -3.77 10.34
CA LYS A 41 3.21 -4.29 9.08
C LYS A 41 2.52 -3.18 8.27
N ALA A 42 1.76 -2.30 8.92
CA ALA A 42 1.11 -1.16 8.28
C ALA A 42 2.14 -0.19 7.67
N VAL A 43 3.19 0.14 8.41
CA VAL A 43 4.30 0.98 7.92
C VAL A 43 4.99 0.35 6.72
N ALA A 44 5.32 -0.95 6.78
CA ALA A 44 5.92 -1.66 5.66
C ALA A 44 5.02 -1.63 4.41
N LYS A 45 3.70 -1.81 4.58
CA LYS A 45 2.72 -1.67 3.49
C LYS A 45 2.76 -0.28 2.87
N ILE A 46 2.75 0.78 3.68
CA ILE A 46 2.83 2.18 3.21
C ILE A 46 4.13 2.42 2.41
N HIS A 47 5.26 1.90 2.88
CA HIS A 47 6.53 2.02 2.15
C HIS A 47 6.49 1.31 0.80
N MET A 48 5.90 0.10 0.74
CA MET A 48 5.70 -0.62 -0.51
C MET A 48 4.81 0.17 -1.48
N SER A 49 3.66 0.67 -1.00
CA SER A 49 2.74 1.48 -1.81
C SER A 49 3.43 2.74 -2.33
N LYS A 50 4.25 3.40 -1.52
CA LYS A 50 5.03 4.57 -1.96
C LYS A 50 6.01 4.22 -3.08
N ALA A 51 6.73 3.10 -2.96
CA ALA A 51 7.65 2.66 -4.00
C ALA A 51 6.92 2.35 -5.32
N GLN A 52 5.75 1.73 -5.24
CA GLN A 52 4.90 1.44 -6.40
C GLN A 52 4.37 2.72 -7.06
N ILE A 53 3.91 3.70 -6.28
CA ILE A 53 3.52 5.02 -6.81
C ILE A 53 4.70 5.69 -7.51
N ASN A 54 5.90 5.66 -6.92
CA ASN A 54 7.08 6.21 -7.55
C ASN A 54 7.41 5.51 -8.88
N SER A 55 7.22 4.19 -8.96
CA SER A 55 7.40 3.44 -10.22
C SER A 55 6.41 3.91 -11.29
N VAL A 56 5.15 4.15 -10.93
CA VAL A 56 4.14 4.70 -11.84
C VAL A 56 4.55 6.10 -12.31
N ILE A 57 4.99 6.96 -11.40
CA ILE A 57 5.44 8.32 -11.74
C ILE A 57 6.60 8.29 -12.74
N MET A 58 7.60 7.43 -12.52
CA MET A 58 8.74 7.31 -13.45
C MET A 58 8.30 6.85 -14.83
N CYS A 59 7.43 5.84 -14.92
CA CYS A 59 6.92 5.40 -16.22
C CYS A 59 6.06 6.48 -16.89
N MET A 60 5.29 7.27 -16.14
CA MET A 60 4.56 8.40 -16.73
C MET A 60 5.50 9.49 -17.28
N GLN A 61 6.62 9.75 -16.61
CA GLN A 61 7.64 10.67 -17.11
C GLN A 61 8.28 10.16 -18.40
N GLU A 62 8.56 8.86 -18.48
CA GLU A 62 9.04 8.19 -19.69
C GLU A 62 8.02 8.30 -20.82
N GLN A 63 6.75 7.97 -20.57
CA GLN A 63 5.66 8.09 -21.55
C GLN A 63 5.51 9.51 -22.08
N LEU A 64 5.66 10.53 -21.22
CA LEU A 64 5.63 11.93 -21.63
C LEU A 64 6.83 12.29 -22.54
N ALA A 65 8.02 11.75 -22.27
CA ALA A 65 9.19 11.93 -23.13
C ALA A 65 8.97 11.25 -24.49
N THR A 66 8.49 10.01 -24.51
CA THR A 66 8.16 9.27 -25.73
C THR A 66 7.09 10.00 -26.55
N MET A 67 6.04 10.53 -25.89
CA MET A 67 5.00 11.30 -26.56
C MET A 67 5.57 12.58 -27.22
N ARG A 68 6.51 13.28 -26.57
CA ARG A 68 7.14 14.47 -27.17
C ARG A 68 8.04 14.15 -28.35
N MET A 69 8.69 12.99 -28.35
CA MET A 69 9.64 12.61 -29.39
C MET A 69 8.97 11.89 -30.58
N ALA A 70 8.08 10.94 -30.28
CA ALA A 70 7.47 10.04 -31.24
C ALA A 70 5.98 10.34 -31.51
N GLY A 71 5.35 11.22 -30.73
CA GLY A 71 3.93 11.57 -30.89
C GLY A 71 2.96 10.48 -30.42
N SER A 72 3.44 9.41 -29.80
CA SER A 72 2.64 8.25 -29.39
C SER A 72 2.93 7.84 -27.94
N LEU A 73 1.91 7.28 -27.28
CA LEU A 73 2.05 6.55 -26.02
C LEU A 73 2.32 5.07 -26.30
N GLN A 74 3.00 4.39 -25.36
CA GLN A 74 3.30 2.97 -25.42
C GLN A 74 2.66 2.24 -24.24
N LYS A 75 2.30 0.98 -24.47
CA LYS A 75 1.79 0.07 -23.42
C LYS A 75 2.88 -0.22 -22.40
N SER A 76 2.51 -0.26 -21.12
CA SER A 76 3.41 -0.53 -19.99
C SER A 76 2.84 -1.58 -19.04
N THR A 77 3.44 -2.77 -19.09
CA THR A 77 3.17 -3.88 -18.18
C THR A 77 3.64 -3.59 -16.74
N GLN A 78 4.64 -2.72 -16.59
CA GLN A 78 5.15 -2.28 -15.28
C GLN A 78 4.15 -1.37 -14.56
N VAL A 79 3.52 -0.44 -15.29
CA VAL A 79 2.47 0.43 -14.75
C VAL A 79 1.28 -0.41 -14.32
N LEU A 80 0.88 -1.37 -15.16
CA LEU A 80 -0.15 -2.33 -14.83
C LEU A 80 0.15 -3.05 -13.49
N GLN A 81 1.30 -3.71 -13.38
CA GLN A 81 1.62 -4.45 -12.16
C GLN A 81 1.64 -3.56 -10.92
N SER A 82 2.14 -2.33 -11.06
CA SER A 82 2.15 -1.35 -9.98
C SER A 82 0.72 -0.95 -9.58
N MET A 83 -0.15 -0.67 -10.55
CA MET A 83 -1.56 -0.35 -10.31
C MET A 83 -2.30 -1.49 -9.61
N GLN A 84 -2.09 -2.73 -10.06
CA GLN A 84 -2.73 -3.91 -9.46
C GLN A 84 -2.36 -4.09 -7.99
N ASN A 85 -1.16 -3.68 -7.57
CA ASN A 85 -0.79 -3.72 -6.17
C ASN A 85 -1.33 -2.52 -5.38
N LEU A 86 -1.40 -1.34 -6.01
CA LEU A 86 -1.90 -0.11 -5.38
C LEU A 86 -3.41 -0.14 -5.14
N VAL A 87 -4.20 -0.78 -6.00
CA VAL A 87 -5.64 -0.95 -5.78
C VAL A 87 -5.96 -1.81 -4.55
N LYS A 88 -5.00 -2.60 -4.03
CA LYS A 88 -5.15 -3.41 -2.81
C LYS A 88 -4.95 -2.59 -1.52
N VAL A 89 -4.63 -1.30 -1.63
CA VAL A 89 -4.39 -0.41 -0.51
C VAL A 89 -5.67 0.40 -0.27
N PRO A 90 -6.45 0.13 0.79
CA PRO A 90 -7.79 0.71 0.97
C PRO A 90 -7.81 2.24 0.89
N GLU A 91 -6.78 2.89 1.43
CA GLU A 91 -6.67 4.34 1.51
C GLU A 91 -6.55 5.03 0.14
N ILE A 92 -6.06 4.33 -0.89
CA ILE A 92 -5.85 4.87 -2.25
C ILE A 92 -6.59 4.08 -3.34
N MET A 93 -7.30 3.01 -2.96
CA MET A 93 -7.96 2.07 -3.88
C MET A 93 -8.84 2.78 -4.91
N LYS A 94 -9.72 3.69 -4.46
CA LYS A 94 -10.65 4.41 -5.34
C LYS A 94 -9.90 5.20 -6.40
N THR A 95 -8.94 6.03 -5.97
CA THR A 95 -8.14 6.88 -6.86
C THR A 95 -7.28 6.06 -7.82
N MET A 96 -6.74 4.92 -7.38
CA MET A 96 -5.93 4.05 -8.23
C MET A 96 -6.78 3.27 -9.24
N ARG A 97 -8.01 2.90 -8.89
CA ARG A 97 -8.97 2.30 -9.83
C ARG A 97 -9.38 3.31 -10.91
N GLU A 98 -9.67 4.55 -10.54
CA GLU A 98 -9.94 5.64 -11.49
C GLU A 98 -8.73 5.89 -12.41
N MET A 99 -7.52 5.94 -11.85
CA MET A 99 -6.30 6.12 -12.62
C MET A 99 -6.04 4.96 -13.59
N ALA A 100 -6.28 3.72 -13.18
CA ALA A 100 -6.14 2.55 -14.04
C ALA A 100 -7.12 2.60 -15.24
N GLN A 101 -8.36 3.03 -15.01
CA GLN A 101 -9.35 3.21 -16.09
C GLN A 101 -8.91 4.29 -17.09
N GLU A 102 -8.41 5.43 -16.62
CA GLU A 102 -7.89 6.48 -17.52
C GLU A 102 -6.65 6.00 -18.30
N MET A 103 -5.74 5.27 -17.66
CA MET A 103 -4.56 4.72 -18.34
C MET A 103 -4.93 3.64 -19.38
N MET A 104 -6.00 2.89 -19.15
CA MET A 104 -6.55 1.96 -20.14
C MET A 104 -7.11 2.73 -21.36
N LYS A 105 -7.92 3.78 -21.13
CA LYS A 105 -8.45 4.64 -22.21
C LYS A 105 -7.34 5.29 -23.05
N LEU A 106 -6.21 5.63 -22.42
CA LEU A 106 -5.04 6.21 -23.08
C LEU A 106 -4.18 5.18 -23.81
N GLY A 107 -4.51 3.88 -23.74
CA GLY A 107 -3.73 2.80 -24.36
C GLY A 107 -2.38 2.54 -23.67
N ILE A 108 -2.20 3.03 -22.45
CA ILE A 108 -0.98 2.81 -21.63
C ILE A 108 -1.04 1.44 -20.96
N ILE A 109 -2.24 0.95 -20.63
CA ILE A 109 -2.46 -0.36 -20.03
C ILE A 109 -3.39 -1.15 -20.96
N ASP A 110 -3.19 -2.47 -21.06
CA ASP A 110 -4.05 -3.35 -21.85
C ASP A 110 -5.49 -3.41 -21.31
N GLU A 111 -6.46 -3.61 -22.21
CA GLU A 111 -7.90 -3.64 -21.89
C GLU A 111 -8.34 -4.92 -21.13
N MET A 112 -7.50 -5.96 -21.07
CA MET A 112 -7.87 -7.29 -20.58
C MET A 112 -7.44 -7.59 -19.14
N ILE A 113 -7.95 -6.85 -18.15
CA ILE A 113 -7.53 -7.00 -16.74
C ILE A 113 -8.74 -7.12 -15.81
N GLU A 114 -9.78 -7.80 -16.28
CA GLU A 114 -10.97 -8.05 -15.46
C GLU A 114 -10.80 -9.26 -14.52
N GLU A 115 -9.91 -10.21 -14.82
CA GLU A 115 -9.84 -11.46 -14.05
C GLU A 115 -9.19 -11.36 -12.66
N THR A 116 -8.49 -10.27 -12.33
CA THR A 116 -7.79 -10.11 -11.03
C THR A 116 -8.33 -8.98 -10.16
N MET A 117 -9.25 -8.16 -10.69
CA MET A 117 -9.84 -7.05 -9.93
C MET A 117 -11.15 -7.42 -9.22
N GLU A 118 -11.87 -8.45 -9.67
CA GLU A 118 -13.12 -8.93 -9.05
C GLU A 118 -12.90 -10.00 -7.96
N THR A 119 -11.78 -10.70 -7.93
CA THR A 119 -11.50 -11.78 -6.95
C THR A 119 -11.00 -11.30 -5.58
N MET A 120 -11.10 -10.01 -5.28
CA MET A 120 -10.64 -9.43 -4.01
C MET A 120 -11.74 -8.68 -3.26
N GLU A 121 -12.84 -9.38 -2.99
CA GLU A 121 -13.56 -9.11 -1.73
C GLU A 121 -12.59 -9.34 -0.56
N PRO A 122 -12.57 -8.44 0.44
CA PRO A 122 -11.63 -8.52 1.54
C PRO A 122 -11.97 -9.74 2.42
N ALA A 123 -11.25 -10.84 2.23
CA ALA A 123 -11.28 -12.01 3.11
C ALA A 123 -10.67 -11.76 4.51
N ASP A 124 -10.57 -10.49 4.95
CA ASP A 124 -9.91 -10.07 6.20
C ASP A 124 -10.84 -9.22 7.09
N LEU A 125 -12.17 -9.45 7.03
CA LEU A 125 -13.14 -8.87 7.98
C LEU A 125 -13.71 -9.87 8.99
N GLU A 126 -13.24 -11.12 9.03
CA GLU A 126 -13.82 -12.16 9.89
C GLU A 126 -13.04 -12.48 11.19
N GLU A 127 -12.01 -11.72 11.56
CA GLU A 127 -11.24 -12.01 12.80
C GLU A 127 -11.33 -10.93 13.90
N GLN A 128 -12.44 -10.18 13.95
CA GLN A 128 -12.78 -9.31 15.10
C GLN A 128 -14.15 -9.59 15.73
N ALA A 129 -14.68 -10.80 15.57
CA ALA A 129 -15.85 -11.27 16.30
C ALA A 129 -15.65 -12.68 16.87
N GLN A 130 -14.63 -12.85 17.72
CA GLN A 130 -14.64 -13.82 18.83
C GLN A 130 -13.49 -13.56 19.81
#